data_AF-A0A1V4TPX1-F1
#
_entry.id   AF-A0A1V4TPX1-F1
#
_cell.length_a   1.000
_cell.length_b   1.000
_cell.length_c   1.000
_cell.angle_alpha   90.00
_cell.angle_beta   90.00
_cell.angle_gamma   90.00
#
_symmetry.space_group_name_H-M   'P 1'
#
loop_
_entity.id
_entity.type
_entity.pdbx_description
1 polymer ?
#
loop_
_entity_poly.entity_id
_entity_poly.type
_entity_poly.pdbx_seq_one_letter_code
_entity_poly.pdbx_strand_id
1 'polypeptide(L)' 'MVKCYKCDWEGEESDLVERPGNLQFYDNILKQQTTAEITRMEYCCPRCGEMLKSKRFVDGIQFNR' A
#
# COMPACT_ATOMS: atom_id res chain seq x y z
N MET A 1 -14.92 2.68 -6.47
CA MET A 1 -14.67 1.84 -7.66
C MET A 1 -13.24 2.06 -8.10
N VAL A 2 -12.46 1.00 -8.23
CA VAL A 2 -11.04 1.02 -8.63
C VAL A 2 -10.92 0.41 -10.01
N LYS A 3 -10.12 1.03 -10.88
CA LYS A 3 -9.78 0.49 -12.20
C LYS A 3 -8.29 0.18 -12.29
N CYS A 4 -7.95 -1.01 -12.76
CA CYS A 4 -6.59 -1.40 -13.07
C CYS A 4 -6.19 -0.83 -14.44
N TYR A 5 -5.17 0.04 -14.47
CA TYR A 5 -4.66 0.64 -15.71
C TYR A 5 -3.97 -0.35 -16.67
N LYS A 6 -3.64 -1.56 -16.20
CA LYS A 6 -2.88 -2.55 -16.96
C LYS A 6 -3.75 -3.62 -17.61
N CYS A 7 -4.84 -4.03 -16.96
CA CYS A 7 -5.70 -5.12 -17.44
C CYS A 7 -7.19 -4.75 -17.49
N ASP A 8 -7.51 -3.47 -17.30
CA ASP A 8 -8.87 -2.91 -17.32
C ASP A 8 -9.87 -3.56 -16.36
N TRP A 9 -9.39 -4.30 -15.36
CA TRP A 9 -10.24 -4.79 -14.29
C TRP A 9 -10.86 -3.63 -13.50
N GLU A 10 -12.15 -3.74 -13.19
CA GLU A 10 -12.91 -2.79 -12.40
C GLU A 10 -13.61 -3.51 -11.24
N GLY A 11 -13.55 -2.93 -10.03
CA GLY A 11 -14.15 -3.50 -8.83
C GLY A 11 -14.12 -2.56 -7.63
N GLU A 12 -14.39 -3.09 -6.44
CA GLU A 12 -14.34 -2.33 -5.18
C GLU A 12 -12.93 -2.33 -4.57
N GLU A 13 -12.66 -1.41 -3.62
CA GLU A 13 -11.38 -1.44 -2.90
C GLU A 13 -11.22 -2.71 -2.04
N SER A 14 -12.33 -3.29 -1.59
CA SER A 14 -12.41 -4.56 -0.85
C SER A 14 -11.98 -5.77 -1.67
N ASP A 15 -12.02 -5.69 -3.00
CA ASP A 15 -11.62 -6.78 -3.90
C ASP A 15 -10.11 -6.81 -4.18
N LEU A 16 -9.37 -5.80 -3.70
CA LEU A 16 -7.92 -5.72 -3.92
C LEU A 16 -7.17 -6.73 -3.05
N VAL A 17 -6.11 -7.30 -3.61
CA VAL A 17 -5.25 -8.23 -2.89
C VAL A 17 -4.23 -7.44 -2.07
N GLU A 18 -4.21 -7.65 -0.76
CA GLU A 18 -3.24 -7.03 0.14
C GLU A 18 -1.92 -7.82 0.19
N ARG A 19 -0.79 -7.13 0.18
CA ARG A 19 0.53 -7.73 0.45
C ARG A 19 1.49 -6.74 1.12
N PRO A 20 2.50 -7.22 1.88
CA PRO A 20 3.55 -6.34 2.41
C PRO A 20 4.27 -5.59 1.28
N GLY A 21 4.39 -4.27 1.44
CA GLY A 21 5.10 -3.39 0.52
C GLY A 21 6.49 -3.00 1.03
N ASN A 22 7.38 -2.65 0.12
CA ASN A 22 8.70 -2.14 0.48
C ASN A 22 8.62 -0.71 1.05
N LEU A 23 9.44 -0.42 2.05
CA LEU A 23 9.59 0.94 2.56
C LEU A 23 10.17 1.87 1.50
N GLN A 24 9.55 3.04 1.34
CA GLN A 24 10.05 4.06 0.43
C GLN A 24 11.07 4.95 1.15
N PHE A 25 11.76 5.82 0.40
CA PHE A 25 12.79 6.72 0.93
C PHE A 25 12.34 7.51 2.18
N TYR A 26 11.17 8.14 2.14
CA TYR A 26 10.64 8.90 3.27
C TYR A 26 10.30 8.04 4.49
N ASP A 27 9.94 6.78 4.28
CA ASP A 27 9.64 5.85 5.37
C ASP A 27 10.92 5.46 6.10
N ASN A 28 12.03 5.32 5.35
CA ASN A 28 13.35 5.09 5.94
C ASN A 28 13.85 6.31 6.71
N ILE A 29 13.62 7.54 6.21
CA ILE A 29 13.92 8.76 6.98
C ILE A 29 13.12 8.79 8.27
N LEU A 30 11.81 8.52 8.20
CA LEU A 30 10.94 8.53 9.37
C LEU A 30 11.40 7.47 10.39
N LYS A 31 11.83 6.29 9.92
CA LYS A 31 12.37 5.22 10.77
C LYS A 31 13.67 5.60 11.48
N GLN A 32 14.47 6.50 10.91
CA GLN A 32 15.66 7.02 11.59
C GLN A 32 15.32 8.07 12.65
N GLN A 33 14.14 8.69 12.57
CA GLN A 33 13.71 9.78 13.44
C GLN A 33 12.75 9.34 14.55
N THR A 34 12.23 8.11 14.49
CA THR A 34 11.26 7.59 15.46
C THR A 34 11.62 6.16 15.88
N THR A 35 11.11 5.74 17.04
CA THR A 35 11.15 4.34 17.49
C THR A 35 9.92 3.55 17.00
N ALA A 36 9.04 4.19 16.24
CA ALA A 36 7.79 3.59 15.78
C ALA A 36 8.06 2.54 14.70
N GLU A 37 7.28 1.47 14.70
CA GLU A 37 7.28 0.49 13.63
C GLU A 37 6.66 1.10 12.38
N ILE A 38 7.41 1.14 11.28
CA ILE A 38 6.93 1.66 10.00
C ILE A 38 6.84 0.51 9.01
N THR A 39 5.63 0.29 8.50
CA THR A 39 5.35 -0.73 7.48
C THR A 39 4.52 -0.13 6.35
N ARG A 40 4.49 -0.83 5.21
CA ARG A 40 3.59 -0.51 4.09
C ARG A 40 2.79 -1.73 3.70
N MET A 41 1.54 -1.49 3.32
CA MET A 41 0.69 -2.48 2.66
C MET A 41 0.43 -2.01 1.22
N GLU A 42 0.67 -2.89 0.27
CA GLU A 42 0.30 -2.72 -1.12
C GLU A 42 -1.05 -3.38 -1.39
N TYR A 43 -1.85 -2.73 -2.22
CA TYR A 43 -3.15 -3.19 -2.69
C TYR A 43 -3.03 -3.42 -4.19
N CYS A 44 -3.09 -4.68 -4.58
CA CYS A 44 -2.82 -5.13 -5.93
C CYS A 44 -4.11 -5.52 -6.65
N CYS A 45 -4.10 -5.37 -7.98
CA CYS A 45 -5.15 -5.88 -8.84
C CYS A 45 -5.25 -7.42 -8.67
N PRO A 46 -6.45 -7.96 -8.40
CA PRO A 46 -6.63 -9.41 -8.22
C PRO A 46 -6.38 -10.22 -9.49
N ARG A 47 -6.41 -9.59 -10.68
CA ARG A 47 -6.21 -10.29 -11.96
C ARG A 47 -4.76 -10.33 -12.42
N CYS A 48 -4.06 -9.21 -12.37
CA CYS A 48 -2.72 -9.09 -12.95
C CYS A 48 -1.61 -8.81 -11.92
N GLY A 49 -1.96 -8.66 -10.64
CA GLY A 49 -1.01 -8.41 -9.55
C GLY A 49 -0.38 -7.01 -9.54
N GLU A 50 -0.82 -6.12 -10.44
CA GLU A 50 -0.31 -4.75 -10.51
C GLU A 50 -0.66 -3.97 -9.25
N MET A 51 0.30 -3.26 -8.67
CA MET A 51 0.06 -2.42 -7.49
C MET A 51 -0.77 -1.19 -7.88
N LEU A 52 -1.97 -1.07 -7.31
CA LEU A 52 -2.88 0.05 -7.60
C LEU A 52 -2.88 1.10 -6.51
N LYS A 53 -2.62 0.71 -5.25
CA LYS A 53 -2.58 1.60 -4.10
C LYS A 53 -1.56 1.09 -3.10
N SER A 54 -0.98 1.98 -2.30
CA SER A 54 -0.20 1.59 -1.13
C SER A 54 -0.58 2.46 0.06
N LYS A 55 -0.57 1.87 1.24
CA LYS A 55 -0.83 2.55 2.51
C LYS A 55 0.36 2.38 3.41
N ARG A 56 0.67 3.43 4.16
CA ARG A 56 1.71 3.42 5.19
C ARG A 56 1.06 3.26 6.55
N PHE A 57 1.70 2.49 7.41
CA PHE A 57 1.32 2.30 8.80
C PHE A 57 2.49 2.73 9.69
N VAL A 58 2.18 3.42 10.77
CA VAL A 58 3.12 3.82 11.83
C VAL A 58 2.55 3.28 13.14
N ASP A 59 3.26 2.37 13.79
CA ASP A 59 2.76 1.58 14.94
C ASP A 59 1.39 0.93 14.68
N GLY A 60 1.21 0.38 13.47
CA GLY A 60 -0.05 -0.23 13.04
C GLY A 60 -1.18 0.76 12.72
N ILE A 61 -0.98 2.06 12.91
CA ILE A 61 -1.97 3.09 12.58
C ILE A 61 -1.80 3.50 11.12
N GLN A 62 -2.87 3.35 10.32
CA GLN A 62 -2.89 3.77 8.92
C GLN A 62 -2.73 5.29 8.84
N PHE A 63 -1.65 5.74 8.21
CA PHE A 63 -1.39 7.15 7.99
C PHE A 63 -1.89 7.55 6.61
N ASN A 64 -3.10 8.12 6.55
CA ASN A 64 -3.62 8.75 5.33
C ASN A 64 -3.07 10.17 5.24
N ARG A 65 -2.22 10.44 4.25
CA ARG A 65 -1.82 11.79 3.91
C ARG A 65 -2.69 12.32 2.79
#